data_AF-A0A9W8MVZ0-F1
#
_entry.id   AF-A0A9W8MVZ0-F1
#
_cell.length_a   1.000
_cell.length_b   1.000
_cell.length_c   1.000
_cell.angle_alpha   90.00
_cell.angle_beta   90.00
_cell.angle_gamma   90.00
#
_symmetry.space_group_name_H-M   'P 1'
#
loop_
_entity.id
_entity.type
_entity.pdbx_description
1 polymer ?
#
loop_
_entity_poly.entity_id
_entity_poly.type
_entity_poly.pdbx_seq_one_letter_code
_entity_poly.pdbx_strand_id
1 'polypeptide(L)'
;MRGRPIPGKRGIASITNASLTKPNGSKTPTSSRSARNLASRRLQRRKMAPGGTTTPSRRSTTLPQEYIPRRNGALQAAFDAAFMNNLVELWAFALPAACVRLNPVSEEYFRRTRKAVYGKTMEETVPKGEEAVRARNGFEEGLGKVDAWYQKNGGKGRYLLGEALSWGDIAVAGFLIWSRIIWGEESKEWKDIGSWHGGRWKALLESLKEYETFN
;
A
#
# COMPACT_ATOMS: atom_id res chain seq x y z
N MET A 1 -46.37 -1.12 -23.98
CA MET A 1 -44.92 -1.25 -23.69
C MET A 1 -44.53 -0.11 -22.76
N ARG A 2 -44.24 -0.38 -21.49
CA ARG A 2 -43.85 0.63 -20.48
C ARG A 2 -42.42 0.33 -20.03
N GLY A 3 -41.49 1.21 -20.37
CA GLY A 3 -40.10 1.13 -19.93
C GLY A 3 -39.99 1.42 -18.44
N ARG A 4 -39.26 0.57 -17.70
CA ARG A 4 -38.90 0.82 -16.30
C ARG A 4 -37.59 1.61 -16.25
N PRO A 5 -37.46 2.61 -15.36
CA PRO A 5 -36.21 3.35 -15.20
C PRO A 5 -35.20 2.57 -14.33
N ILE A 6 -33.93 2.65 -14.72
CA ILE A 6 -32.78 2.10 -14.01
C ILE A 6 -32.47 2.99 -12.79
N PRO A 7 -32.39 2.46 -11.55
CA PRO A 7 -32.01 3.27 -10.41
C PRO A 7 -30.49 3.42 -10.29
N GLY A 8 -30.05 4.66 -10.44
CA GLY A 8 -28.96 5.35 -9.72
C GLY A 8 -27.74 4.55 -9.28
N LYS A 9 -26.63 4.74 -10.01
CA LYS A 9 -25.26 4.47 -9.53
C LYS A 9 -25.02 5.26 -8.23
N ARG A 10 -24.94 4.57 -7.09
CA ARG A 10 -24.36 5.14 -5.87
C ARG A 10 -22.84 5.09 -6.01
N GLY A 11 -22.23 6.28 -6.06
CA GLY A 11 -20.79 6.46 -6.18
C GLY A 11 -20.05 5.85 -5.00
N ILE A 12 -19.02 5.08 -5.30
CA ILE A 12 -18.03 4.63 -4.34
C ILE A 12 -17.13 5.85 -4.10
N ALA A 13 -17.20 6.41 -2.89
CA ALA A 13 -16.39 7.56 -2.51
C ALA A 13 -14.91 7.14 -2.47
N SER A 14 -14.09 7.86 -3.24
CA SER A 14 -12.62 7.81 -3.20
C SER A 14 -12.16 8.21 -1.80
N ILE A 15 -11.63 7.25 -1.03
CA ILE A 15 -11.00 7.55 0.26
C ILE A 15 -9.55 7.93 -0.02
N THR A 16 -9.35 9.20 -0.36
CA THR A 16 -8.02 9.83 -0.36
C THR A 16 -8.11 11.18 0.34
N ASN A 17 -7.21 11.35 1.31
CA ASN A 17 -6.89 12.59 2.04
C ASN A 17 -7.92 13.11 3.06
N ALA A 18 -7.79 12.65 4.31
CA ALA A 18 -8.20 13.42 5.47
C ALA A 18 -7.16 14.51 5.76
N SER A 19 -7.31 15.67 5.13
CA SER A 19 -6.65 16.91 5.54
C SER A 19 -7.34 17.47 6.80
N LEU A 20 -6.58 17.62 7.88
CA LEU A 20 -7.01 18.23 9.14
C LEU A 20 -7.36 19.71 8.94
N THR A 21 -8.65 20.04 9.00
CA THR A 21 -9.13 21.42 9.17
C THR A 21 -9.27 21.74 10.66
N LYS A 22 -8.56 22.78 11.14
CA LYS A 22 -8.82 23.42 12.44
C LYS A 22 -9.99 24.41 12.31
N PRO A 23 -10.88 24.53 13.31
CA PRO A 23 -11.74 25.70 13.44
C PRO A 23 -11.05 26.79 14.29
N ASN A 24 -11.25 28.04 13.86
CA ASN A 24 -10.74 29.27 14.45
C ASN A 24 -11.85 29.94 15.30
N GLY A 25 -11.54 30.58 16.44
CA GLY A 25 -12.53 31.38 17.17
C GLY A 25 -12.26 31.67 18.66
N SER A 26 -11.24 32.51 18.92
CA SER A 26 -11.02 33.45 20.06
C SER A 26 -11.75 33.31 21.41
N LYS A 27 -10.97 33.40 22.51
CA LYS A 27 -11.05 34.42 23.58
C LYS A 27 -9.85 34.30 24.54
N THR A 28 -9.03 35.34 24.66
CA THR A 28 -8.04 35.55 25.74
C THR A 28 -8.73 36.06 27.01
N PRO A 29 -8.23 35.75 28.23
CA PRO A 29 -7.31 36.69 28.88
C PRO A 29 -6.16 36.06 29.70
N THR A 30 -5.02 36.73 29.63
CA THR A 30 -4.06 37.07 30.70
C THR A 30 -3.57 35.98 31.68
N SER A 31 -2.38 35.42 31.41
CA SER A 31 -1.40 35.01 32.44
C SER A 31 -0.05 34.63 31.77
N SER A 32 0.65 35.61 31.19
CA SER A 32 1.89 35.40 30.42
C SER A 32 3.16 35.16 31.27
N ARG A 33 3.03 34.83 32.56
CA ARG A 33 4.17 34.70 33.49
C ARG A 33 4.48 33.27 33.94
N SER A 34 3.60 32.30 33.67
CA SER A 34 3.79 30.90 34.13
C SER A 34 4.40 29.96 33.06
N ALA A 35 4.26 30.27 31.77
CA ALA A 35 4.75 29.41 30.68
C ALA A 35 6.28 29.49 30.45
N ARG A 36 6.95 30.56 30.89
CA ARG A 36 8.41 30.71 30.74
C ARG A 36 9.24 29.90 31.76
N ASN A 37 8.64 29.43 32.85
CA ASN A 37 9.34 28.64 33.87
C ASN A 37 9.22 27.12 33.71
N LEU A 38 8.33 26.62 32.83
CA LEU A 38 8.19 25.18 32.57
C LEU A 38 9.07 24.69 31.41
N ALA A 39 9.45 25.57 30.47
CA ALA A 39 10.33 25.24 29.35
C ALA A 39 11.79 25.02 29.77
N SER A 40 12.26 25.71 30.81
CA SER A 40 13.66 25.61 31.28
C SER A 40 13.93 24.33 32.09
N ARG A 41 12.91 23.69 32.69
CA ARG A 41 13.06 22.46 33.47
C ARG A 41 13.04 21.17 32.64
N ARG A 42 12.56 21.20 31.39
CA ARG A 42 12.63 20.06 30.47
C ARG A 42 13.94 19.98 29.66
N LEU A 43 14.70 21.08 29.58
CA LEU A 43 16.02 21.07 28.94
C LEU A 43 17.17 20.58 29.83
N GLN A 44 16.95 20.46 31.15
CA GLN A 44 18.01 20.03 32.09
C GLN A 44 17.85 18.61 32.66
N ARG A 45 16.79 17.87 32.30
CA ARG A 45 16.58 16.45 32.70
C ARG A 45 16.91 15.42 31.62
N ARG A 46 17.70 15.79 30.60
CA ARG A 46 18.22 14.86 29.58
C ARG A 46 19.73 14.65 29.66
N LYS A 47 20.36 15.02 30.77
CA LYS A 47 21.72 14.62 31.13
C LYS A 47 21.66 13.75 32.38
N MET A 48 22.26 12.55 32.26
CA MET A 48 22.54 11.53 33.27
C MET A 48 21.45 10.47 33.55
N ALA A 49 21.65 9.25 33.02
CA ALA A 49 22.15 8.08 33.77
C ALA A 49 22.63 6.99 32.76
N PRO A 50 23.26 5.86 33.16
CA PRO A 50 24.72 5.65 33.02
C PRO A 50 25.12 4.38 32.21
N GLY A 51 26.38 4.33 31.78
CA GLY A 51 27.10 3.06 31.54
C GLY A 51 27.18 2.53 30.09
N GLY A 52 28.35 2.73 29.47
CA GLY A 52 29.10 1.66 28.82
C GLY A 52 28.54 0.99 27.56
N THR A 53 28.71 1.64 26.40
CA THR A 53 29.48 1.12 25.25
C THR A 53 29.32 2.13 24.12
N THR A 54 30.42 2.72 23.69
CA THR A 54 30.52 3.62 22.56
C THR A 54 30.18 2.81 21.29
N THR A 55 28.91 2.78 20.90
CA THR A 55 28.53 2.30 19.58
C THR A 55 29.17 3.25 18.57
N PRO A 56 30.02 2.77 17.64
CA PRO A 56 30.60 3.66 16.65
C PRO A 56 29.45 4.22 15.81
N SER A 57 29.44 5.55 15.67
CA SER A 57 28.60 6.31 14.74
C SER A 57 28.37 5.47 13.49
N ARG A 58 27.13 5.00 13.32
CA ARG A 58 26.73 4.17 12.18
C ARG A 58 27.10 4.99 10.96
N ARG A 59 28.20 4.59 10.29
CA ARG A 59 28.61 5.16 9.01
C ARG A 59 27.34 5.27 8.19
N SER A 60 27.00 6.50 7.82
CA SER A 60 25.97 6.77 6.84
C SER A 60 26.47 6.17 5.54
N THR A 61 26.25 4.87 5.36
CA THR A 61 26.24 4.25 4.04
C THR A 61 25.03 4.86 3.37
N THR A 62 25.23 6.03 2.77
CA THR A 62 24.33 6.57 1.78
C THR A 62 24.25 5.48 0.72
N LEU A 63 23.18 4.68 0.76
CA LEU A 63 22.78 3.90 -0.41
C LEU A 63 22.81 4.89 -1.59
N PRO A 64 23.51 4.58 -2.70
CA PRO A 64 23.56 5.48 -3.82
C PRO A 64 22.12 5.85 -4.17
N GLN A 65 21.85 7.15 -4.09
CA GLN A 65 20.56 7.82 -4.29
C GLN A 65 20.13 7.75 -5.77
N GLU A 66 20.48 6.68 -6.45
CA GLU A 66 20.55 6.56 -7.90
C GLU A 66 19.42 5.70 -8.47
N TYR A 67 18.75 4.90 -7.63
CA TYR A 67 17.65 4.05 -8.09
C TYR A 67 16.34 4.83 -8.33
N ILE A 68 16.22 6.04 -7.77
CA ILE A 68 15.05 6.91 -7.99
C ILE A 68 15.55 8.34 -8.22
N PRO A 69 15.81 8.74 -9.47
CA PRO A 69 16.08 10.13 -9.78
C PRO A 69 14.89 10.97 -9.29
N ARG A 70 15.15 11.95 -8.40
CA ARG A 70 14.13 12.91 -7.89
C ARG A 70 13.32 13.59 -9.01
N ARG A 71 13.85 13.58 -10.24
CA ARG A 71 13.26 14.18 -11.43
C ARG A 71 11.91 13.59 -11.83
N ASN A 72 11.59 12.36 -11.40
CA ASN A 72 10.38 11.65 -11.83
C ASN A 72 9.34 11.43 -10.70
N GLY A 73 9.53 12.02 -9.52
CA GLY A 73 8.66 11.76 -8.36
C GLY A 73 7.18 12.06 -8.59
N ALA A 74 6.85 13.10 -9.37
CA ALA A 74 5.46 13.41 -9.71
C ALA A 74 4.82 12.35 -10.62
N LEU A 75 5.57 11.82 -11.59
CA LEU A 75 5.09 10.76 -12.48
C LEU A 75 4.93 9.43 -11.73
N GLN A 76 5.86 9.12 -10.82
CA GLN A 76 5.77 7.96 -9.95
C GLN A 76 4.53 8.06 -9.03
N ALA A 77 4.29 9.21 -8.41
CA ALA A 77 3.10 9.42 -7.59
C ALA A 77 1.79 9.30 -8.40
N ALA A 78 1.77 9.81 -9.64
CA ALA A 78 0.62 9.67 -10.53
C ALA A 78 0.40 8.20 -10.94
N PHE A 79 1.48 7.47 -11.21
CA PHE A 79 1.44 6.04 -11.49
C PHE A 79 0.91 5.27 -10.27
N ASP A 80 1.45 5.50 -9.08
CA ASP A 80 1.03 4.82 -7.86
C ASP A 80 -0.46 5.05 -7.59
N ALA A 81 -0.95 6.29 -7.73
CA ALA A 81 -2.37 6.59 -7.59
C ALA A 81 -3.24 5.87 -8.63
N ALA A 82 -2.82 5.85 -9.90
CA ALA A 82 -3.53 5.16 -10.96
C ALA A 82 -3.52 3.64 -10.74
N PHE A 83 -2.38 3.07 -10.34
CA PHE A 83 -2.22 1.65 -10.07
C PHE A 83 -3.09 1.22 -8.89
N MET A 84 -3.05 1.95 -7.77
CA MET A 84 -3.88 1.68 -6.59
C MET A 84 -5.38 1.68 -6.89
N ASN A 85 -5.85 2.55 -7.80
CA ASN A 85 -7.24 2.56 -8.24
C ASN A 85 -7.65 1.30 -9.00
N ASN A 86 -6.71 0.55 -9.57
CA ASN A 86 -6.96 -0.75 -10.21
C ASN A 86 -6.89 -1.93 -9.23
N LEU A 87 -6.47 -1.69 -7.98
CA LEU A 87 -6.36 -2.72 -6.94
C LEU A 87 -7.50 -2.66 -5.92
N VAL A 88 -8.57 -1.89 -6.17
CA VAL A 88 -9.65 -1.72 -5.16
C VAL A 88 -10.24 -3.06 -4.73
N GLU A 89 -10.49 -3.96 -5.69
CA GLU A 89 -11.06 -5.28 -5.43
C GLU A 89 -10.08 -6.24 -4.72
N LEU A 90 -8.77 -6.01 -4.83
CA LEU A 90 -7.74 -6.81 -4.14
C LEU A 90 -7.91 -6.72 -2.62
N TRP A 91 -8.24 -5.54 -2.10
CA TRP A 91 -8.28 -5.28 -0.65
C TRP A 91 -9.28 -6.16 0.10
N ALA A 92 -10.40 -6.51 -0.53
CA ALA A 92 -11.43 -7.36 0.07
C ALA A 92 -10.92 -8.77 0.41
N PHE A 93 -9.96 -9.29 -0.37
CA PHE A 93 -9.36 -10.61 -0.16
C PHE A 93 -8.03 -10.54 0.58
N ALA A 94 -7.20 -9.57 0.21
CA ALA A 94 -5.84 -9.50 0.69
C ALA A 94 -5.76 -9.08 2.16
N LEU A 95 -6.65 -8.20 2.64
CA LEU A 95 -6.60 -7.74 4.03
C LEU A 95 -6.95 -8.85 5.05
N PRO A 96 -8.03 -9.64 4.87
CA PRO A 96 -8.29 -10.78 5.75
C PRO A 96 -7.17 -11.82 5.69
N ALA A 97 -6.66 -12.14 4.50
CA ALA A 97 -5.57 -13.09 4.33
C ALA A 97 -4.26 -12.60 4.98
N ALA A 98 -3.95 -11.31 4.88
CA ALA A 98 -2.80 -10.71 5.55
C ALA A 98 -2.94 -10.75 7.08
N CYS A 99 -4.14 -10.52 7.61
CA CYS A 99 -4.40 -10.43 9.04
C CYS A 99 -3.92 -11.68 9.80
N VAL A 100 -4.19 -12.88 9.27
CA VAL A 100 -3.83 -14.16 9.90
C VAL A 100 -2.34 -14.53 9.76
N ARG A 101 -1.57 -13.75 9.00
CA ARG A 101 -0.13 -13.95 8.78
C ARG A 101 0.73 -13.03 9.66
N LEU A 102 0.11 -12.11 10.38
CA LEU A 102 0.81 -11.17 11.26
C LEU A 102 1.24 -11.84 12.56
N ASN A 103 2.26 -11.29 13.21
CA ASN A 103 2.58 -11.68 14.59
C ASN A 103 1.43 -11.26 15.54
N PRO A 104 1.28 -11.90 16.72
CA PRO A 104 0.10 -11.70 17.57
C PRO A 104 -0.20 -10.24 17.93
N VAL A 105 0.83 -9.44 18.24
CA VAL A 105 0.68 -8.02 18.60
C VAL A 105 0.20 -7.19 17.40
N SER A 106 0.75 -7.47 16.22
CA SER A 106 0.36 -6.77 15.00
C SER A 106 -1.01 -7.20 14.51
N GLU A 107 -1.35 -8.48 14.65
CA GLU A 107 -2.68 -9.02 14.34
C GLU A 107 -3.76 -8.32 15.19
N GLU A 108 -3.58 -8.25 16.51
CA GLU A 108 -4.53 -7.58 17.40
C GLU A 108 -4.76 -6.11 17.00
N TYR A 109 -3.67 -5.38 16.78
CA TYR A 109 -3.72 -4.00 16.32
C TYR A 109 -4.43 -3.88 14.96
N PHE A 110 -4.11 -4.77 14.01
CA PHE A 110 -4.70 -4.78 12.67
C PHE A 110 -6.21 -5.04 12.75
N ARG A 111 -6.63 -6.07 13.47
CA ARG A 111 -8.05 -6.39 13.69
C ARG A 111 -8.82 -5.21 14.28
N ARG A 112 -8.29 -4.59 15.35
CA ARG A 112 -8.93 -3.45 16.01
C ARG A 112 -9.07 -2.25 15.08
N THR A 113 -8.01 -1.89 14.37
CA THR A 113 -8.01 -0.73 13.48
C THR A 113 -8.89 -0.94 12.24
N ARG A 114 -8.85 -2.13 11.63
CA ARG A 114 -9.67 -2.42 10.44
C ARG A 114 -11.14 -2.58 10.80
N LYS A 115 -11.47 -3.16 11.97
CA LYS A 115 -12.86 -3.19 12.46
C LYS A 115 -13.44 -1.79 12.65
N ALA A 116 -12.66 -0.83 13.14
CA ALA A 116 -13.10 0.56 13.25
C ALA A 116 -13.37 1.22 11.89
N VAL A 117 -12.65 0.82 10.84
CA VAL A 117 -12.82 1.34 9.47
C VAL A 117 -14.00 0.68 8.75
N TYR A 118 -14.10 -0.66 8.81
CA TYR A 118 -15.08 -1.42 8.04
C TYR A 118 -16.38 -1.72 8.80
N GLY A 119 -16.43 -1.50 10.11
CA GLY A 119 -17.57 -1.83 10.96
C GLY A 119 -17.83 -3.34 11.14
N LYS A 120 -16.95 -4.19 10.60
CA LYS A 120 -17.05 -5.66 10.57
C LYS A 120 -15.72 -6.30 11.00
N THR A 121 -15.76 -7.55 11.45
CA THR A 121 -14.53 -8.33 11.66
C THR A 121 -13.86 -8.69 10.34
N MET A 122 -12.58 -9.08 10.37
CA MET A 122 -11.86 -9.47 9.14
C MET A 122 -12.46 -10.73 8.51
N GLU A 123 -12.96 -11.65 9.32
CA GLU A 123 -13.64 -12.87 8.89
C GLU A 123 -14.97 -12.56 8.18
N GLU A 124 -15.71 -11.55 8.66
CA GLU A 124 -16.97 -11.08 8.07
C GLU A 124 -16.76 -10.30 6.77
N THR A 125 -15.56 -9.74 6.56
CA THR A 125 -15.22 -9.03 5.32
C THR A 125 -14.79 -9.93 4.18
N VAL A 126 -14.53 -11.22 4.43
CA VAL A 126 -14.16 -12.17 3.37
C VAL A 126 -15.36 -12.35 2.42
N PRO A 127 -15.26 -11.97 1.15
CA PRO A 127 -16.35 -12.13 0.20
C PRO A 127 -16.62 -13.62 -0.05
N LYS A 128 -17.89 -13.98 -0.28
CA LYS A 128 -18.34 -15.37 -0.46
C LYS A 128 -19.21 -15.53 -1.71
N GLY A 129 -19.23 -16.74 -2.26
CA GLY A 129 -20.07 -17.09 -3.41
C GLY A 129 -19.86 -16.14 -4.59
N GLU A 130 -20.95 -15.58 -5.11
CA GLU A 130 -20.91 -14.65 -6.24
C GLU A 130 -20.07 -13.39 -5.98
N GLU A 131 -20.02 -12.91 -4.73
CA GLU A 131 -19.22 -11.73 -4.39
C GLU A 131 -17.72 -12.00 -4.52
N ALA A 132 -17.28 -13.21 -4.11
CA ALA A 132 -15.90 -13.64 -4.29
C ALA A 132 -15.54 -13.75 -5.77
N VAL A 133 -16.45 -14.28 -6.60
CA VAL A 133 -16.24 -14.35 -8.05
C VAL A 133 -16.16 -12.95 -8.66
N ARG A 134 -17.08 -12.04 -8.30
CA ARG A 134 -17.08 -10.67 -8.80
C ARG A 134 -15.80 -9.93 -8.45
N ALA A 135 -15.39 -9.94 -7.19
CA ALA A 135 -14.23 -9.20 -6.76
C ALA A 135 -12.92 -9.84 -7.31
N ARG A 136 -12.86 -11.17 -7.49
CA ARG A 136 -11.74 -11.82 -8.18
C ARG A 136 -11.66 -11.39 -9.65
N ASN A 137 -12.79 -11.39 -10.36
CA ASN A 137 -12.83 -10.94 -11.75
C ASN A 137 -12.50 -9.44 -11.88
N GLY A 138 -12.95 -8.63 -10.93
CA GLY A 138 -12.62 -7.20 -10.90
C GLY A 138 -11.14 -6.95 -10.63
N PHE A 139 -10.49 -7.77 -9.81
CA PHE A 139 -9.04 -7.72 -9.64
C PHE A 139 -8.28 -8.16 -10.90
N GLU A 140 -8.73 -9.23 -11.56
CA GLU A 140 -8.20 -9.66 -12.85
C GLU A 140 -8.32 -8.54 -13.89
N GLU A 141 -9.48 -7.91 -14.01
CA GLU A 141 -9.71 -6.77 -14.91
C GLU A 141 -8.82 -5.56 -14.56
N GLY A 142 -8.66 -5.27 -13.26
CA GLY A 142 -7.79 -4.22 -12.77
C GLY A 142 -6.34 -4.43 -13.21
N LEU A 143 -5.83 -5.65 -13.05
CA LEU A 143 -4.51 -6.02 -13.56
C LEU A 143 -4.47 -5.97 -15.10
N GLY A 144 -5.54 -6.34 -15.80
CA GLY A 144 -5.61 -6.21 -17.26
C GLY A 144 -5.45 -4.77 -17.76
N LYS A 145 -6.00 -3.79 -17.03
CA LYS A 145 -5.77 -2.37 -17.31
C LYS A 145 -4.31 -1.97 -17.11
N VAL A 146 -3.65 -2.53 -16.11
CA VAL A 146 -2.21 -2.32 -15.87
C VAL A 146 -1.38 -2.95 -16.97
N ASP A 147 -1.68 -4.18 -17.40
CA ASP A 147 -1.00 -4.84 -18.53
C ASP A 147 -1.13 -4.02 -19.81
N ALA A 148 -2.31 -3.45 -20.07
CA ALA A 148 -2.49 -2.54 -21.20
C ALA A 148 -1.54 -1.34 -21.17
N TRP A 149 -1.10 -0.85 -20.01
CA TRP A 149 -0.09 0.21 -19.92
C TRP A 149 1.29 -0.28 -20.35
N TYR A 150 1.68 -1.48 -19.96
CA TYR A 150 2.94 -2.08 -20.41
C TYR A 150 2.97 -2.27 -21.93
N GLN A 151 1.83 -2.62 -22.53
CA GLN A 151 1.72 -2.79 -23.97
C GLN A 151 1.88 -1.47 -24.76
N LYS A 152 1.66 -0.31 -24.13
CA LYS A 152 1.78 1.01 -24.79
C LYS A 152 3.20 1.35 -25.25
N ASN A 153 4.23 0.68 -24.76
CA ASN A 153 5.61 0.86 -25.24
C ASN A 153 5.91 0.05 -26.52
N GLY A 154 4.91 -0.14 -27.38
CA GLY A 154 5.05 -0.88 -28.64
C GLY A 154 5.34 -2.37 -28.44
N GLY A 155 4.99 -2.94 -27.28
CA GLY A 155 5.19 -4.35 -26.95
C GLY A 155 6.66 -4.80 -26.83
N LYS A 156 7.61 -3.85 -26.79
CA LYS A 156 9.03 -4.18 -26.66
C LYS A 156 9.44 -4.17 -25.19
N GLY A 157 10.04 -5.27 -24.74
CA GLY A 157 10.54 -5.41 -23.38
C GLY A 157 9.46 -5.74 -22.34
N ARG A 158 9.91 -6.16 -21.16
CA ARG A 158 9.06 -6.72 -20.10
C ARG A 158 8.58 -5.68 -19.08
N TYR A 159 9.17 -4.49 -19.09
CA TYR A 159 8.99 -3.44 -18.08
C TYR A 159 8.16 -2.26 -18.61
N LEU A 160 7.72 -1.38 -17.70
CA LEU A 160 6.99 -0.15 -18.03
C LEU A 160 7.81 0.90 -18.79
N LEU A 161 9.13 0.74 -18.86
CA LEU A 161 10.01 1.54 -19.73
C LEU A 161 10.64 0.68 -20.84
N GLY A 162 9.96 -0.42 -21.20
CA GLY A 162 10.40 -1.37 -22.21
C GLY A 162 11.42 -2.36 -21.65
N GLU A 163 12.69 -2.19 -22.02
CA GLU A 163 13.78 -3.06 -21.55
C GLU A 163 14.37 -2.61 -20.20
N ALA A 164 14.14 -1.35 -19.82
CA ALA A 164 14.65 -0.80 -18.58
C ALA A 164 13.66 -1.01 -17.42
N LEU A 165 14.17 -1.53 -16.31
CA LEU A 165 13.44 -1.63 -15.05
C LEU A 165 13.09 -0.24 -14.51
N SER A 166 11.86 -0.04 -14.05
CA SER A 166 11.38 1.23 -13.50
C SER A 166 10.75 1.09 -12.12
N TRP A 167 10.54 2.22 -11.44
CA TRP A 167 9.79 2.27 -10.18
C TRP A 167 8.40 1.62 -10.29
N GLY A 168 7.70 1.83 -11.41
CA GLY A 168 6.37 1.27 -11.59
C GLY A 168 6.38 -0.25 -11.59
N ASP A 169 7.43 -0.86 -12.13
CA ASP A 169 7.60 -2.32 -12.13
C ASP A 169 7.82 -2.85 -10.71
N ILE A 170 8.63 -2.14 -9.92
CA ILE A 170 8.87 -2.47 -8.51
C ILE A 170 7.58 -2.31 -7.69
N ALA A 171 6.81 -1.24 -7.92
CA ALA A 171 5.53 -1.05 -7.27
C ALA A 171 4.56 -2.20 -7.58
N VAL A 172 4.40 -2.56 -8.87
CA VAL A 172 3.56 -3.69 -9.29
C VAL A 172 4.05 -5.01 -8.68
N ALA A 173 5.35 -5.28 -8.76
CA ALA A 173 5.96 -6.48 -8.21
C ALA A 173 5.77 -6.59 -6.70
N GLY A 174 5.86 -5.48 -5.95
CA GLY A 174 5.64 -5.46 -4.51
C GLY A 174 4.26 -5.99 -4.11
N PHE A 175 3.21 -5.61 -4.84
CA PHE A 175 1.85 -6.11 -4.58
C PHE A 175 1.65 -7.57 -5.01
N LEU A 176 2.30 -8.00 -6.09
CA LEU A 176 2.28 -9.39 -6.54
C LEU A 176 3.03 -10.30 -5.56
N ILE A 177 4.19 -9.89 -5.05
CA ILE A 177 4.94 -10.61 -4.02
C ILE A 177 4.11 -10.65 -2.72
N TRP A 178 3.52 -9.54 -2.30
CA TRP A 178 2.64 -9.52 -1.13
C TRP A 178 1.50 -10.52 -1.27
N SER A 179 0.84 -10.54 -2.43
CA SER A 179 -0.19 -11.52 -2.79
C SER A 179 0.30 -12.97 -2.70
N ARG A 180 1.47 -13.27 -3.28
CA ARG A 180 2.12 -14.59 -3.18
C ARG A 180 2.40 -14.99 -1.73
N ILE A 181 2.83 -14.05 -0.88
CA ILE A 181 3.18 -14.32 0.53
C ILE A 181 1.93 -14.59 1.37
N ILE A 182 0.86 -13.80 1.21
CA ILE A 182 -0.34 -13.92 2.06
C ILE A 182 -1.17 -15.16 1.74
N TRP A 183 -1.25 -15.56 0.48
CA TRP A 183 -1.96 -16.77 0.07
C TRP A 183 -1.07 -18.02 0.03
N GLY A 184 0.24 -17.83 -0.20
CA GLY A 184 1.20 -18.91 -0.39
C GLY A 184 1.38 -19.26 -1.87
N GLU A 185 2.60 -19.67 -2.23
CA GLU A 185 2.98 -19.96 -3.62
C GLU A 185 2.23 -21.15 -4.24
N GLU A 186 1.78 -22.11 -3.43
CA GLU A 186 1.03 -23.25 -3.92
C GLU A 186 -0.49 -23.04 -3.98
N SER A 187 -0.96 -21.87 -3.52
CA SER A 187 -2.38 -21.52 -3.49
C SER A 187 -2.99 -21.42 -4.88
N LYS A 188 -4.30 -21.70 -4.97
CA LYS A 188 -5.05 -21.53 -6.20
C LYS A 188 -5.06 -20.06 -6.62
N GLU A 189 -5.20 -19.15 -5.65
CA GLU A 189 -5.20 -17.71 -5.82
C GLU A 189 -3.93 -17.22 -6.51
N TRP A 190 -2.76 -17.65 -6.02
CA TRP A 190 -1.49 -17.27 -6.65
C TRP A 190 -1.31 -17.88 -8.04
N LYS A 191 -1.65 -19.17 -8.21
CA LYS A 191 -1.56 -19.85 -9.51
C LYS A 191 -2.43 -19.18 -10.57
N ASP A 192 -3.62 -18.76 -10.17
CA ASP A 192 -4.55 -18.00 -11.01
C ASP A 192 -3.94 -16.66 -11.43
N ILE A 193 -3.49 -15.83 -10.48
CA ILE A 193 -2.82 -14.54 -10.77
C ILE A 193 -1.63 -14.75 -11.71
N GLY A 194 -0.81 -15.77 -11.46
CA GLY A 194 0.35 -16.10 -12.29
C GLY A 194 0.01 -16.54 -13.72
N SER A 195 -1.23 -16.96 -13.99
CA SER A 195 -1.71 -17.36 -15.33
C SER A 195 -2.35 -16.22 -16.12
N TRP A 196 -2.77 -15.15 -15.44
CA TRP A 196 -3.49 -14.05 -16.08
C TRP A 196 -2.64 -13.29 -17.10
N HIS A 197 -3.31 -12.75 -18.12
CA HIS A 197 -2.72 -11.90 -19.17
C HIS A 197 -1.49 -12.56 -19.83
N GLY A 198 -1.63 -13.84 -20.19
CA GLY A 198 -0.56 -14.62 -20.82
C GLY A 198 0.63 -14.91 -19.89
N GLY A 199 0.40 -14.95 -18.57
CA GLY A 199 1.42 -15.22 -17.58
C GLY A 199 2.32 -14.03 -17.25
N ARG A 200 1.92 -12.81 -17.61
CA ARG A 200 2.72 -11.58 -17.43
C ARG A 200 3.24 -11.41 -16.02
N TRP A 201 2.37 -11.56 -15.03
CA TRP A 201 2.69 -11.23 -13.64
C TRP A 201 3.73 -12.16 -13.05
N LYS A 202 3.64 -13.45 -13.42
CA LYS A 202 4.67 -14.43 -13.06
C LYS A 202 6.00 -14.10 -13.74
N ALA A 203 5.98 -13.80 -15.04
CA ALA A 203 7.20 -13.43 -15.78
C ALA A 203 7.86 -12.14 -15.24
N LEU A 204 7.07 -11.16 -14.80
CA LEU A 204 7.58 -9.95 -14.15
C LEU A 204 8.33 -10.30 -12.86
N LEU A 205 7.73 -11.10 -11.97
CA LEU A 205 8.40 -11.50 -10.73
C LEU A 205 9.64 -12.35 -10.99
N GLU A 206 9.60 -13.26 -11.96
CA GLU A 206 10.77 -14.05 -12.34
C GLU A 206 11.93 -13.15 -12.79
N SER A 207 11.65 -12.06 -13.52
CA SER A 207 12.67 -11.11 -13.93
C SER A 207 13.25 -10.27 -12.78
N LEU A 208 12.58 -10.23 -11.64
CA LEU A 208 12.97 -9.46 -10.45
C LEU A 208 13.46 -10.34 -9.30
N LYS A 209 13.57 -11.65 -9.54
CA LYS A 209 13.93 -12.64 -8.50
C LYS A 209 15.28 -12.35 -7.84
N GLU A 210 16.23 -11.76 -8.56
CA GLU A 210 17.53 -11.34 -8.01
C GLU A 210 17.40 -10.30 -6.88
N TYR A 211 16.31 -9.53 -6.86
CA TYR A 211 16.03 -8.52 -5.83
C TYR A 211 15.21 -9.07 -4.65
N GLU A 212 14.78 -10.33 -4.70
CA GLU A 212 13.98 -10.97 -3.64
C GLU A 212 14.84 -11.64 -2.55
N THR A 213 16.15 -11.39 -2.51
CA THR A 213 17.04 -12.01 -1.53
C THR A 213 16.81 -11.45 -0.12
N PHE A 214 16.39 -12.30 0.81
CA PHE A 214 16.32 -11.99 2.24
C PHE A 214 17.64 -12.43 2.90
N ASN A 215 18.34 -11.50 3.55
CA ASN A 215 19.46 -11.80 4.45
C ASN A 215 18.98 -12.10 5.86
#